data_AF-A0AAW3FH13-F1
#
_entry.id   AF-A0AAW3FH13-F1
#
_cell.length_a   1.000
_cell.length_b   1.000
_cell.length_c   1.000
_cell.angle_alpha   90.00
_cell.angle_beta   90.00
_cell.angle_gamma   90.00
#
_symmetry.space_group_name_H-M   'P 1'
#
loop_
_entity.id
_entity.type
_entity.pdbx_description
1 polymer ?
#
loop_
_entity_poly.entity_id
_entity_poly.type
_entity_poly.pdbx_seq_one_letter_code
_entity_poly.pdbx_strand_id
1 'polypeptide(L)'
;MDKLFSTLSAEERQAWIADFQTWVASKFPVLEDASCAWSSEDREQMVYGLNLINAFPFCRSFVADSLMFQDYNRRVTAMRRCINQVLEEIKKEVSLQAIDLSDPKLLVRHRGRPTKLEQKARALEEERKQKEAEVEHPSLFEEDEMKNEPVALHTVSGAAGYGTLFHLDQWKWLMSKDLQEAVDTIRDLRSNAAAAAEKAKALAEAGVEPDKVSVYAKEAAKSTEAYERIYERVDNELATVYVRLKEDSTYKTQMLKRKVQIPELRSLLRPYYDRQPEGFKDKVIQSIMDNDPRQAAIRDKRKALKCRVDAIRKYLLRTDKPNTPKRIKTMTERIKELEKLIGKAETEPYYKVLEAAKNNPYVKPKKTKA
;
A
#
# COMPACT_ATOMS: atom_id res chain seq x y z
N MET A 1 -15.18 -23.87 38.37
CA MET A 1 -14.63 -22.50 38.51
C MET A 1 -15.34 -21.62 37.51
N ASP A 2 -16.28 -20.78 37.96
CA ASP A 2 -17.02 -19.88 37.03
C ASP A 2 -16.28 -18.57 36.75
N LYS A 3 -15.21 -18.30 37.50
CA LYS A 3 -14.34 -17.14 37.32
C LYS A 3 -13.36 -17.37 36.17
N LEU A 4 -13.14 -16.33 35.38
CA LEU A 4 -12.15 -16.32 34.30
C LEU A 4 -10.75 -16.15 34.88
N PHE A 5 -9.75 -16.75 34.23
CA PHE A 5 -8.34 -16.60 34.62
C PHE A 5 -7.90 -15.13 34.69
N SER A 6 -8.41 -14.28 33.79
CA SER A 6 -8.17 -12.83 33.75
C SER A 6 -8.78 -12.05 34.91
N THR A 7 -9.72 -12.64 35.65
CA THR A 7 -10.42 -12.01 36.79
C THR A 7 -9.88 -12.45 38.15
N LEU A 8 -8.93 -13.40 38.18
CA LEU A 8 -8.29 -13.88 39.41
C LEU A 8 -7.27 -12.86 39.93
N SER A 9 -7.11 -12.80 41.26
CA SER A 9 -6.06 -12.01 41.90
C SER A 9 -4.67 -12.59 41.60
N ALA A 10 -3.59 -11.82 41.81
CA ALA A 10 -2.23 -12.28 41.49
C ALA A 10 -1.82 -13.53 42.28
N GLU A 11 -2.24 -13.62 43.55
CA GLU A 11 -1.98 -14.77 44.43
C GLU A 11 -2.79 -16.01 44.00
N GLU A 12 -4.06 -15.81 43.62
CA GLU A 12 -4.92 -16.88 43.09
C GLU A 12 -4.41 -17.42 41.74
N ARG A 13 -3.83 -16.56 40.90
CA ARG A 13 -3.22 -16.99 39.63
C ARG A 13 -1.98 -17.84 39.86
N GLN A 14 -1.12 -17.48 40.80
CA GLN A 14 0.08 -18.25 41.11
C GLN A 14 -0.28 -19.63 41.68
N ALA A 15 -1.27 -19.70 42.58
CA ALA A 15 -1.79 -20.96 43.09
C ALA A 15 -2.39 -21.81 41.96
N TRP A 16 -3.22 -21.22 41.09
CA TRP A 16 -3.81 -21.91 39.95
C TRP A 16 -2.73 -22.43 38.97
N ILE A 17 -1.68 -21.64 38.69
CA ILE A 17 -0.59 -22.05 37.80
C ILE A 17 0.18 -23.24 38.40
N ALA A 18 0.43 -23.22 39.71
CA ALA A 18 1.08 -24.32 40.41
C ALA A 18 0.24 -25.61 40.35
N ASP A 19 -1.07 -25.51 40.60
CA ASP A 19 -2.00 -26.63 40.52
C ASP A 19 -2.09 -27.18 39.10
N PHE A 20 -2.19 -26.31 38.10
CA PHE A 20 -2.25 -26.68 36.69
C PHE A 20 -0.97 -27.36 36.20
N GLN A 21 0.20 -26.82 36.54
CA GLN A 21 1.49 -27.41 36.19
C GLN A 21 1.70 -28.77 36.87
N THR A 22 1.30 -28.89 38.13
CA THR A 22 1.39 -30.16 38.88
C THR A 22 0.50 -31.22 38.24
N TRP A 23 -0.73 -30.86 37.86
CA TRP A 23 -1.65 -31.79 37.21
C TRP A 23 -1.18 -32.19 35.79
N VAL A 24 -0.75 -31.23 34.97
CA VAL A 24 -0.23 -31.50 33.61
C VAL A 24 1.03 -32.38 33.64
N ALA A 25 1.91 -32.21 34.62
CA ALA A 25 3.14 -32.98 34.71
C ALA A 25 2.94 -34.39 35.27
N SER A 26 2.03 -34.56 36.24
CA SER A 26 1.92 -35.82 37.01
C SER A 26 0.71 -36.68 36.64
N LYS A 27 -0.44 -36.07 36.29
CA LYS A 27 -1.70 -36.79 36.11
C LYS A 27 -2.09 -36.91 34.64
N PHE A 28 -1.86 -35.88 33.84
CA PHE A 28 -2.25 -35.90 32.42
C PHE A 28 -1.57 -37.01 31.58
N PRO A 29 -0.26 -37.32 31.72
CA PRO A 29 0.37 -38.39 30.95
C PRO A 29 -0.22 -39.77 31.26
N VAL A 30 -0.61 -40.01 32.52
CA VAL A 30 -1.25 -41.26 32.96
C VAL A 30 -2.62 -41.43 32.28
N LEU A 31 -3.37 -40.34 32.07
CA LEU A 31 -4.66 -40.33 31.38
C LEU A 31 -4.52 -40.58 29.87
N GLU A 32 -3.36 -40.30 29.28
CA GLU A 32 -3.09 -40.52 27.86
C GLU A 32 -2.73 -41.96 27.53
N ASP A 33 -2.02 -42.62 28.46
CA ASP A 33 -1.65 -44.02 28.33
C ASP A 33 -2.82 -44.97 28.70
N ALA A 34 -3.87 -44.45 29.34
CA ALA A 34 -5.10 -45.16 29.68
C ALA A 34 -5.98 -45.43 28.45
N SER A 35 -5.53 -46.31 27.57
CA SER A 35 -6.12 -46.55 26.25
C SER A 35 -7.52 -47.22 26.26
N CYS A 36 -8.01 -47.73 27.40
CA CYS A 36 -9.41 -48.23 27.54
C CYS A 36 -9.88 -48.48 28.99
N ALA A 37 -9.00 -48.70 29.96
CA ALA A 37 -9.37 -49.02 31.34
C ALA A 37 -9.30 -47.78 32.24
N TRP A 38 -10.36 -46.97 32.23
CA TRP A 38 -10.45 -45.79 33.10
C TRP A 38 -10.92 -46.19 34.48
N SER A 39 -10.06 -46.01 35.49
CA SER A 39 -10.48 -46.14 36.88
C SER A 39 -11.40 -44.99 37.29
N SER A 40 -12.10 -45.14 38.42
CA SER A 40 -12.90 -44.07 39.02
C SER A 40 -12.03 -42.82 39.28
N GLU A 41 -10.79 -43.04 39.72
CA GLU A 41 -9.82 -42.00 40.02
C GLU A 41 -9.40 -41.24 38.75
N ASP A 42 -9.18 -41.94 37.63
CA ASP A 42 -8.82 -41.31 36.35
C ASP A 42 -9.91 -40.38 35.83
N ARG A 43 -11.19 -40.77 36.03
CA ARG A 43 -12.34 -39.94 35.66
C ARG A 43 -12.42 -38.68 36.51
N GLU A 44 -12.17 -38.80 37.81
CA GLU A 44 -12.11 -37.64 38.72
C GLU A 44 -10.97 -36.69 38.36
N GLN A 45 -9.78 -37.23 38.03
CA GLN A 45 -8.64 -36.42 37.60
C GLN A 45 -8.90 -35.71 36.25
N MET A 46 -9.62 -36.34 35.34
CA MET A 46 -10.04 -35.73 34.09
C MET A 46 -11.05 -34.61 34.29
N VAL A 47 -12.05 -34.83 35.16
CA VAL A 47 -13.01 -33.78 35.54
C VAL A 47 -12.30 -32.61 36.22
N TYR A 48 -11.32 -32.89 37.09
CA TYR A 48 -10.49 -31.87 37.71
C TYR A 48 -9.70 -31.05 36.68
N GLY A 49 -9.04 -31.71 35.71
CA GLY A 49 -8.34 -31.03 34.62
C GLY A 49 -9.25 -30.20 33.73
N LEU A 50 -10.46 -30.69 33.41
CA LEU A 50 -11.46 -29.93 32.66
C LEU A 50 -11.91 -28.69 33.42
N ASN A 51 -12.07 -28.78 34.74
CA ASN A 51 -12.41 -27.65 35.59
C ASN A 51 -11.29 -26.59 35.68
N LEU A 52 -10.02 -27.01 35.61
CA LEU A 52 -8.89 -26.07 35.53
C LEU A 52 -8.93 -25.30 34.20
N ILE A 53 -9.08 -26.01 33.08
CA ILE A 53 -9.07 -25.41 31.74
C ILE A 53 -10.34 -24.53 31.50
N ASN A 54 -11.43 -24.77 32.24
CA ASN A 54 -12.65 -23.95 32.19
C ASN A 54 -12.44 -22.46 32.56
N ALA A 55 -11.31 -22.13 33.19
CA ALA A 55 -10.93 -20.74 33.48
C ALA A 55 -10.67 -19.91 32.19
N PHE A 56 -10.49 -20.56 31.04
CA PHE A 56 -10.25 -19.91 29.75
C PHE A 56 -11.50 -19.93 28.85
N PRO A 57 -11.90 -18.78 28.25
CA PRO A 57 -13.11 -18.69 27.43
C PRO A 57 -13.16 -19.67 26.25
N PHE A 58 -12.03 -19.87 25.58
CA PHE A 58 -11.93 -20.71 24.37
C PHE A 58 -12.11 -22.20 24.66
N CYS A 59 -11.96 -22.62 25.92
CA CYS A 59 -12.12 -24.02 26.33
C CYS A 59 -13.52 -24.34 26.88
N ARG A 60 -14.38 -23.33 27.10
CA ARG A 60 -15.68 -23.52 27.77
C ARG A 60 -16.63 -24.44 27.01
N SER A 61 -16.72 -24.31 25.69
CA SER A 61 -17.54 -25.19 24.85
C SER A 61 -17.05 -26.64 24.92
N PHE A 62 -15.73 -26.83 24.81
CA PHE A 62 -15.11 -28.14 24.92
C PHE A 62 -15.34 -28.78 26.30
N VAL A 63 -15.23 -28.01 27.39
CA VAL A 63 -15.48 -28.48 28.75
C VAL A 63 -16.95 -28.86 28.94
N ALA A 64 -17.88 -28.02 28.50
CA ALA A 64 -19.32 -28.28 28.58
C ALA A 64 -19.69 -29.58 27.86
N ASP A 65 -19.21 -29.77 26.63
CA ASP A 65 -19.43 -31.01 25.90
C ASP A 65 -18.77 -32.20 26.61
N SER A 66 -17.57 -32.03 27.16
CA SER A 66 -16.83 -33.15 27.78
C SER A 66 -17.48 -33.64 29.06
N LEU A 67 -18.07 -32.73 29.84
CA LEU A 67 -18.84 -33.07 31.04
C LEU A 67 -20.22 -33.65 30.70
N MET A 68 -20.84 -33.20 29.61
CA MET A 68 -22.15 -33.69 29.16
C MET A 68 -22.07 -35.13 28.63
N PHE A 69 -21.08 -35.42 27.79
CA PHE A 69 -20.99 -36.71 27.10
C PHE A 69 -20.19 -37.76 27.87
N GLN A 70 -19.35 -37.38 28.85
CA GLN A 70 -18.52 -38.28 29.69
C GLN A 70 -17.61 -39.27 28.93
N ASP A 71 -17.49 -39.13 27.61
CA ASP A 71 -16.63 -39.92 26.74
C ASP A 71 -15.18 -39.40 26.76
N TYR A 72 -14.52 -39.55 27.91
CA TYR A 72 -13.19 -38.98 28.14
C TYR A 72 -12.11 -39.56 27.21
N ASN A 73 -12.16 -40.87 26.92
CA ASN A 73 -11.23 -41.57 26.02
C ASN A 73 -11.03 -40.88 24.67
N ARG A 74 -12.12 -40.49 24.01
CA ARG A 74 -12.06 -39.85 22.67
C ARG A 74 -11.65 -38.39 22.74
N ARG A 75 -11.68 -37.80 23.94
CA ARG A 75 -11.47 -36.37 24.18
C ARG A 75 -10.08 -36.07 24.75
N VAL A 76 -9.31 -37.06 25.19
CA VAL A 76 -7.96 -36.85 25.73
C VAL A 76 -7.04 -36.14 24.73
N THR A 77 -7.04 -36.56 23.46
CA THR A 77 -6.21 -35.91 22.42
C THR A 77 -6.64 -34.46 22.17
N ALA A 78 -7.95 -34.18 22.22
CA ALA A 78 -8.47 -32.82 22.13
C ALA A 78 -8.12 -31.99 23.38
N MET A 79 -8.11 -32.62 24.55
CA MET A 79 -7.68 -32.00 25.81
C MET A 79 -6.21 -31.62 25.77
N ARG A 80 -5.32 -32.45 25.19
CA ARG A 80 -3.90 -32.10 24.96
C ARG A 80 -3.77 -30.80 24.16
N ARG A 81 -4.59 -30.64 23.12
CA ARG A 81 -4.60 -29.41 22.30
C ARG A 81 -5.01 -28.19 23.12
N CYS A 82 -6.06 -28.31 23.94
CA CYS A 82 -6.50 -27.26 24.84
C CYS A 82 -5.42 -26.91 25.88
N ILE A 83 -4.75 -27.91 26.46
CA ILE A 83 -3.65 -27.71 27.42
C ILE A 83 -2.48 -26.96 26.77
N ASN A 84 -2.09 -27.33 25.54
CA ASN A 84 -1.01 -26.65 24.82
C ASN A 84 -1.36 -25.18 24.55
N GLN A 85 -2.59 -24.88 24.17
CA GLN A 85 -3.07 -23.51 23.98
C GLN A 85 -3.05 -22.70 25.28
N VAL A 86 -3.48 -23.31 26.39
CA VAL A 86 -3.43 -22.69 27.72
C VAL A 86 -1.98 -22.42 28.14
N LEU A 87 -1.04 -23.35 27.90
CA LEU A 87 0.38 -23.16 28.17
C LEU A 87 1.01 -22.03 27.33
N GLU A 88 0.56 -21.84 26.09
CA GLU A 88 0.99 -20.72 25.26
C GLU A 88 0.48 -19.37 25.78
N GLU A 89 -0.78 -19.29 26.22
CA GLU A 89 -1.34 -18.09 26.84
C GLU A 89 -0.65 -17.74 28.17
N ILE A 90 -0.37 -18.74 29.02
CA ILE A 90 0.40 -18.54 30.26
C ILE A 90 1.81 -18.04 29.94
N LYS A 91 2.49 -18.60 28.91
CA LYS A 91 3.80 -18.10 28.49
C LYS A 91 3.74 -16.66 28.02
N LYS A 92 2.70 -16.25 27.28
CA LYS A 92 2.50 -14.86 26.87
C LYS A 92 2.31 -13.94 28.07
N GLU A 93 1.48 -14.31 29.04
CA GLU A 93 1.23 -13.49 30.24
C GLU A 93 2.44 -13.42 31.19
N VAL A 94 3.17 -14.53 31.41
CA VAL A 94 4.40 -14.54 32.24
C VAL A 94 5.51 -13.72 31.58
N SER A 95 5.58 -13.70 30.25
CA SER A 95 6.51 -12.83 29.49
C SER A 95 6.18 -11.34 29.66
N LEU A 96 4.91 -11.00 29.92
CA LEU A 96 4.45 -9.63 30.16
C LEU A 96 4.60 -9.21 31.62
N GLN A 97 4.51 -10.13 32.58
CA GLN A 97 4.67 -9.84 34.01
C GLN A 97 6.14 -9.85 34.49
N ALA A 98 7.05 -10.54 33.80
CA ALA A 98 8.45 -10.67 34.22
C ALA A 98 9.37 -9.54 33.74
N ILE A 99 8.88 -8.51 33.03
CA ILE A 99 9.76 -7.46 32.50
C ILE A 99 9.08 -6.09 32.56
N ASP A 100 9.38 -5.32 33.62
CA ASP A 100 9.09 -3.90 33.65
C ASP A 100 10.08 -3.14 32.75
N LEU A 101 9.80 -3.08 31.45
CA LEU A 101 10.58 -2.37 30.43
C LEU A 101 10.45 -0.84 30.52
N SER A 102 9.68 -0.34 31.49
CA SER A 102 9.43 1.09 31.71
C SER A 102 10.47 1.74 32.66
N ASP A 103 11.48 0.97 33.09
CA ASP A 103 12.48 1.44 34.06
C ASP A 103 13.37 2.55 33.46
N PRO A 104 13.37 3.77 34.04
CA PRO A 104 14.07 4.93 33.47
C PRO A 104 15.61 4.82 33.51
N LYS A 105 16.14 3.79 34.19
CA LYS A 105 17.58 3.49 34.23
C LYS A 105 18.11 2.86 32.94
N LEU A 106 17.25 2.22 32.13
CA LEU A 106 17.64 1.54 30.89
C LEU A 106 17.76 2.49 29.68
N LEU A 107 17.29 3.74 29.81
CA LEU A 107 17.32 4.76 28.76
C LEU A 107 18.54 5.69 28.85
N VAL A 108 19.36 5.55 29.89
CA VAL A 108 20.54 6.40 30.09
C VAL A 108 21.61 6.07 29.05
N ARG A 109 22.09 7.09 28.33
CA ARG A 109 23.16 6.92 27.34
C ARG A 109 24.48 6.58 28.03
N HIS A 110 24.89 5.32 27.97
CA HIS A 110 26.24 4.91 28.35
C HIS A 110 27.21 4.95 27.16
N ARG A 111 28.51 5.22 27.43
CA ARG A 111 29.57 5.18 26.40
C ARG A 111 30.03 3.73 26.20
N GLY A 112 29.70 3.13 25.05
CA GLY A 112 30.04 1.76 24.69
C GLY A 112 29.02 1.14 23.71
N ARG A 113 29.21 -0.13 23.35
CA ARG A 113 28.26 -0.89 22.53
C ARG A 113 26.97 -1.14 23.34
N PRO A 114 25.79 -0.69 22.88
CA PRO A 114 24.54 -0.88 23.61
C PRO A 114 24.25 -2.36 23.85
N THR A 115 23.73 -2.69 25.03
CA THR A 115 23.31 -4.06 25.35
C THR A 115 22.06 -4.43 24.54
N LYS A 116 21.85 -5.74 24.30
CA LYS A 116 20.67 -6.22 23.53
C LYS A 116 19.33 -5.80 24.15
N LEU A 117 19.31 -5.51 25.45
CA LEU A 117 18.13 -5.03 26.18
C LEU A 117 17.88 -3.54 25.94
N GLU A 118 18.93 -2.71 25.94
CA GLU A 118 18.83 -1.28 25.58
C GLU A 118 18.40 -1.07 24.12
N GLN A 119 18.81 -1.95 23.21
CA GLN A 119 18.38 -1.90 21.80
C GLN A 119 16.88 -2.16 21.66
N LYS A 120 16.35 -3.13 22.40
CA LYS A 120 14.92 -3.43 22.41
C LYS A 120 14.11 -2.31 23.08
N ALA A 121 14.61 -1.73 24.17
CA ALA A 121 13.99 -0.59 24.84
C ALA A 121 13.94 0.65 23.92
N ARG A 122 15.02 0.92 23.17
CA ARG A 122 15.03 2.02 22.18
C ARG A 122 14.12 1.78 21.00
N ALA A 123 14.07 0.55 20.46
CA ALA A 123 13.15 0.20 19.39
C ALA A 123 11.68 0.41 19.82
N LEU A 124 11.35 0.08 21.06
CA LEU A 124 10.00 0.27 21.61
C LEU A 124 9.69 1.77 21.83
N GLU A 125 10.66 2.58 22.28
CA GLU A 125 10.49 4.04 22.38
C GLU A 125 10.37 4.70 21.00
N GLU A 126 11.08 4.20 19.98
CA GLU A 126 10.95 4.64 18.59
C GLU A 126 9.59 4.28 18.01
N GLU A 127 9.06 3.08 18.27
CA GLU A 127 7.68 2.70 17.92
C GLU A 127 6.65 3.57 18.65
N ARG A 128 6.88 3.93 19.92
CA ARG A 128 6.00 4.85 20.65
C ARG A 128 6.05 6.26 20.07
N LYS A 129 7.24 6.77 19.71
CA LYS A 129 7.39 8.06 19.02
C LYS A 129 6.80 8.06 17.63
N GLN A 130 6.85 6.95 16.90
CA GLN A 130 6.16 6.81 15.62
C GLN A 130 4.65 6.84 15.81
N LYS A 131 4.10 6.12 16.80
CA LYS A 131 2.67 6.19 17.15
C LYS A 131 2.26 7.59 17.63
N GLU A 132 3.09 8.27 18.40
CA GLU A 132 2.84 9.65 18.84
C GLU A 132 2.93 10.63 17.67
N ALA A 133 3.85 10.45 16.71
CA ALA A 133 3.93 11.24 15.49
C ALA A 133 2.75 10.97 14.53
N GLU A 134 2.22 9.74 14.49
CA GLU A 134 0.98 9.39 13.80
C GLU A 134 -0.25 10.03 14.46
N VAL A 135 -0.21 10.25 15.79
CA VAL A 135 -1.24 10.98 16.55
C VAL A 135 -1.10 12.50 16.40
N GLU A 136 0.11 13.06 16.32
CA GLU A 136 0.38 14.49 16.11
C GLU A 136 0.15 14.95 14.65
N HIS A 137 0.31 14.04 13.69
CA HIS A 137 -0.13 14.21 12.30
C HIS A 137 -1.35 13.34 12.02
N PRO A 138 -2.52 13.63 12.62
CA PRO A 138 -3.71 12.87 12.31
C PRO A 138 -3.98 13.01 10.82
N SER A 139 -4.03 11.87 10.13
CA SER A 139 -4.69 11.77 8.83
C SER A 139 -5.97 12.58 8.90
N LEU A 140 -6.15 13.52 7.96
CA LEU A 140 -7.20 14.53 8.00
C LEU A 140 -8.63 13.96 7.84
N PHE A 141 -8.80 12.63 7.87
CA PHE A 141 -10.05 11.91 7.76
C PHE A 141 -10.04 10.62 8.60
N GLU A 142 -11.17 10.38 9.28
CA GLU A 142 -11.43 9.31 10.25
C GLU A 142 -11.11 7.90 9.72
N GLU A 143 -10.48 7.10 10.57
CA GLU A 143 -10.21 5.68 10.32
C GLU A 143 -11.43 4.84 10.70
N ASP A 144 -12.33 4.62 9.75
CA ASP A 144 -13.26 3.49 9.85
C ASP A 144 -12.48 2.19 9.61
N GLU A 145 -12.01 1.57 10.69
CA GLU A 145 -11.46 0.22 10.72
C GLU A 145 -12.56 -0.82 10.44
N MET A 146 -12.73 -1.20 9.18
CA MET A 146 -13.55 -2.36 8.81
C MET A 146 -12.80 -3.67 9.11
N LYS A 147 -13.15 -4.31 10.23
CA LYS A 147 -12.75 -5.67 10.65
C LYS A 147 -13.41 -6.79 9.81
N ASN A 148 -13.32 -6.72 8.49
CA ASN A 148 -13.75 -7.83 7.64
C ASN A 148 -12.52 -8.50 7.03
N GLU A 149 -12.38 -9.80 7.26
CA GLU A 149 -11.36 -10.63 6.60
C GLU A 149 -11.47 -10.45 5.08
N PRO A 150 -10.37 -10.12 4.37
CA PRO A 150 -10.43 -9.91 2.94
C PRO A 150 -10.76 -11.23 2.24
N VAL A 151 -11.88 -11.28 1.52
CA VAL A 151 -12.15 -12.33 0.54
C VAL A 151 -10.98 -12.31 -0.45
N ALA A 152 -10.17 -13.36 -0.46
CA ALA A 152 -8.96 -13.45 -1.25
C ALA A 152 -9.29 -13.47 -2.75
N LEU A 153 -9.29 -12.30 -3.38
CA LEU A 153 -9.43 -12.15 -4.82
C LEU A 153 -8.04 -12.12 -5.47
N HIS A 154 -7.81 -13.01 -6.43
CA HIS A 154 -6.59 -13.00 -7.22
C HIS A 154 -6.58 -11.80 -8.19
N THR A 155 -5.42 -11.19 -8.46
CA THR A 155 -5.29 -10.19 -9.52
C THR A 155 -5.31 -10.85 -10.89
N VAL A 156 -5.51 -10.05 -11.92
CA VAL A 156 -5.61 -10.53 -13.29
C VAL A 156 -4.26 -11.07 -13.81
N SER A 157 -3.13 -10.53 -13.33
CA SER A 157 -1.79 -10.90 -13.81
C SER A 157 -1.21 -12.21 -13.24
N GLY A 158 -1.83 -12.86 -12.24
CA GLY A 158 -1.45 -14.26 -11.91
C GLY A 158 -1.62 -14.73 -10.45
N ALA A 159 -2.28 -15.87 -10.30
CA ALA A 159 -1.71 -17.17 -9.89
C ALA A 159 -2.84 -18.22 -9.96
N ALA A 160 -2.54 -19.40 -10.51
CA ALA A 160 -3.49 -20.51 -10.62
C ALA A 160 -3.98 -20.96 -9.24
N GLY A 161 -5.15 -20.48 -8.83
CA GLY A 161 -5.87 -20.85 -7.63
C GLY A 161 -7.36 -20.60 -7.88
N TYR A 162 -8.19 -21.59 -7.58
CA TYR A 162 -9.63 -21.61 -7.86
C TYR A 162 -10.40 -20.61 -6.97
N GLY A 163 -10.25 -19.31 -7.21
CA GLY A 163 -11.07 -18.24 -6.65
C GLY A 163 -11.74 -17.46 -7.79
N THR A 164 -12.97 -17.01 -7.59
CA THR A 164 -13.78 -16.27 -8.57
C THR A 164 -13.11 -14.95 -8.97
N LEU A 165 -12.29 -14.97 -10.02
CA LEU A 165 -11.80 -13.78 -10.71
C LEU A 165 -12.99 -13.02 -11.27
N PHE A 166 -13.27 -11.81 -10.78
CA PHE A 166 -14.19 -10.90 -11.47
C PHE A 166 -13.67 -10.67 -12.90
N HIS A 167 -14.56 -10.77 -13.90
CA HIS A 167 -14.19 -10.58 -15.30
C HIS A 167 -13.72 -9.15 -15.54
N LEU A 168 -12.77 -8.94 -16.45
CA LEU A 168 -12.23 -7.59 -16.76
C LEU A 168 -13.33 -6.59 -17.13
N ASP A 169 -14.38 -7.07 -17.78
CA ASP A 169 -15.54 -6.26 -18.17
C ASP A 169 -16.25 -5.63 -16.97
N GLN A 170 -16.23 -6.28 -15.81
CA GLN A 170 -16.83 -5.76 -14.57
C GLN A 170 -16.00 -4.61 -13.98
N TRP A 171 -14.70 -4.55 -14.29
CA TRP A 171 -13.79 -3.50 -13.83
C TRP A 171 -13.65 -2.33 -14.81
N LYS A 172 -14.13 -2.47 -16.06
CA LYS A 172 -13.96 -1.46 -17.13
C LYS A 172 -14.34 -0.05 -16.71
N TRP A 173 -15.45 0.11 -16.00
CA TRP A 173 -15.95 1.43 -15.60
C TRP A 173 -15.05 2.18 -14.59
N LEU A 174 -14.11 1.48 -13.94
CA LEU A 174 -13.11 2.05 -13.02
C LEU A 174 -11.82 2.49 -13.73
N MET A 175 -11.59 2.01 -14.95
CA MET A 175 -10.37 2.24 -15.73
C MET A 175 -10.46 3.50 -16.60
N SER A 176 -9.31 4.00 -17.05
CA SER A 176 -9.21 5.06 -18.05
C SER A 176 -9.82 4.63 -19.39
N LYS A 177 -10.31 5.59 -20.20
CA LYS A 177 -10.92 5.28 -21.50
C LYS A 177 -9.95 4.56 -22.44
N ASP A 178 -8.71 5.02 -22.47
CA ASP A 178 -7.64 4.43 -23.28
C ASP A 178 -7.39 2.97 -22.88
N LEU A 179 -7.46 2.65 -21.58
CA LEU A 179 -7.30 1.29 -21.11
C LEU A 179 -8.55 0.43 -21.37
N GLN A 180 -9.75 0.99 -21.31
CA GLN A 180 -10.98 0.27 -21.69
C GLN A 180 -10.91 -0.20 -23.14
N GLU A 181 -10.49 0.67 -24.07
CA GLU A 181 -10.28 0.33 -25.47
C GLU A 181 -9.19 -0.74 -25.65
N ALA A 182 -8.07 -0.62 -24.92
CA ALA A 182 -7.02 -1.63 -24.96
C ALA A 182 -7.52 -2.99 -24.46
N VAL A 183 -8.34 -3.03 -23.42
CA VAL A 183 -8.93 -4.27 -22.89
C VAL A 183 -9.79 -4.99 -23.93
N ASP A 184 -10.54 -4.25 -24.75
CA ASP A 184 -11.34 -4.84 -25.83
C ASP A 184 -10.47 -5.57 -26.86
N THR A 185 -9.25 -5.07 -27.11
CA THR A 185 -8.31 -5.71 -28.04
C THR A 185 -7.67 -7.00 -27.50
N ILE A 186 -7.79 -7.31 -26.20
CA ILE A 186 -7.16 -8.51 -25.61
C ILE A 186 -7.67 -9.79 -26.28
N ARG A 187 -8.96 -9.85 -26.59
CA ARG A 187 -9.55 -11.03 -27.24
C ARG A 187 -8.93 -11.27 -28.61
N ASP A 188 -8.72 -10.22 -29.38
CA ASP A 188 -8.10 -10.28 -30.70
C ASP A 188 -6.61 -10.61 -30.58
N LEU A 189 -5.89 -10.01 -29.63
CA LEU A 189 -4.48 -10.31 -29.37
C LEU A 189 -4.26 -11.77 -28.97
N ARG A 190 -5.13 -12.34 -28.14
CA ARG A 190 -5.08 -13.77 -27.78
C ARG A 190 -5.35 -14.67 -28.98
N SER A 191 -6.33 -14.30 -29.81
CA SER A 191 -6.66 -15.04 -31.03
C SER A 191 -5.51 -15.00 -32.04
N ASN A 192 -4.87 -13.84 -32.20
CA ASN A 192 -3.70 -13.65 -33.05
C ASN A 192 -2.48 -14.42 -32.54
N ALA A 193 -2.22 -14.40 -31.23
CA ALA A 193 -1.16 -15.17 -30.61
C ALA A 193 -1.36 -16.68 -30.82
N ALA A 194 -2.57 -17.19 -30.60
CA ALA A 194 -2.91 -18.59 -30.81
C ALA A 194 -2.77 -18.98 -32.30
N ALA A 195 -3.29 -18.16 -33.22
CA ALA A 195 -3.19 -18.42 -34.65
C ALA A 195 -1.73 -18.41 -35.15
N ALA A 196 -0.89 -17.49 -34.65
CA ALA A 196 0.54 -17.44 -34.99
C ALA A 196 1.30 -18.62 -34.39
N ALA A 197 0.98 -19.03 -33.17
CA ALA A 197 1.57 -20.20 -32.51
C ALA A 197 1.21 -21.51 -33.23
N GLU A 198 -0.05 -21.70 -33.63
CA GLU A 198 -0.49 -22.87 -34.41
C GLU A 198 0.18 -22.91 -35.79
N LYS A 199 0.31 -21.76 -36.47
CA LYS A 199 1.07 -21.67 -37.72
C LYS A 199 2.54 -22.02 -37.54
N ALA A 200 3.18 -21.53 -36.47
CA ALA A 200 4.57 -21.85 -36.16
C ALA A 200 4.74 -23.36 -35.88
N LYS A 201 3.82 -23.95 -35.13
CA LYS A 201 3.80 -25.39 -34.82
C LYS A 201 3.61 -26.23 -36.08
N ALA A 202 2.63 -25.90 -36.92
CA ALA A 202 2.37 -26.60 -38.17
C ALA A 202 3.57 -26.55 -39.14
N LEU A 203 4.26 -25.41 -39.22
CA LEU A 203 5.47 -25.27 -40.04
C LEU A 203 6.66 -26.05 -39.47
N ALA A 204 6.78 -26.15 -38.14
CA ALA A 204 7.79 -26.95 -37.47
C ALA A 204 7.56 -28.46 -37.69
N GLU A 205 6.31 -28.91 -37.59
CA GLU A 205 5.92 -30.31 -37.87
C GLU A 205 6.14 -30.68 -39.34
N ALA A 206 5.98 -29.72 -40.26
CA ALA A 206 6.25 -29.91 -41.69
C ALA A 206 7.75 -29.87 -42.06
N GLY A 207 8.66 -29.65 -41.11
CA GLY A 207 10.11 -29.65 -41.36
C GLY A 207 10.62 -28.44 -42.16
N VAL A 208 9.90 -27.32 -42.15
CA VAL A 208 10.31 -26.08 -42.84
C VAL A 208 11.51 -25.45 -42.14
N GLU A 209 12.36 -24.73 -42.90
CA GLU A 209 13.53 -24.01 -42.37
C GLU A 209 13.20 -23.18 -41.12
N PRO A 210 14.08 -23.24 -40.09
CA PRO A 210 13.83 -22.64 -38.78
C PRO A 210 13.61 -21.13 -38.85
N ASP A 211 14.18 -20.45 -39.85
CA ASP A 211 14.04 -19.01 -40.02
C ASP A 211 12.58 -18.59 -40.27
N LYS A 212 11.83 -19.38 -41.06
CA LYS A 212 10.42 -19.11 -41.37
C LYS A 212 9.50 -19.42 -40.19
N VAL A 213 9.82 -20.47 -39.42
CA VAL A 213 9.13 -20.79 -38.16
C VAL A 213 9.37 -19.67 -37.12
N SER A 214 10.59 -19.13 -37.07
CA SER A 214 10.97 -18.08 -36.12
C SER A 214 10.16 -16.79 -36.28
N VAL A 215 9.70 -16.46 -37.49
CA VAL A 215 8.89 -15.26 -37.75
C VAL A 215 7.55 -15.35 -37.04
N TYR A 216 6.84 -16.47 -37.21
CA TYR A 216 5.54 -16.69 -36.58
C TYR A 216 5.65 -16.90 -35.06
N ALA A 217 6.73 -17.53 -34.59
CA ALA A 217 7.00 -17.65 -33.16
C ALA A 217 7.24 -16.26 -32.51
N LYS A 218 8.00 -15.38 -33.18
CA LYS A 218 8.21 -13.99 -32.73
C LYS A 218 6.93 -13.17 -32.79
N GLU A 219 6.08 -13.39 -33.79
CA GLU A 219 4.78 -12.73 -33.89
C GLU A 219 3.85 -13.14 -32.74
N ALA A 220 3.79 -14.44 -32.43
CA ALA A 220 3.06 -14.95 -31.27
C ALA A 220 3.58 -14.31 -29.97
N ALA A 221 4.90 -14.30 -29.75
CA ALA A 221 5.52 -13.69 -28.58
C ALA A 221 5.21 -12.18 -28.44
N LYS A 222 5.20 -11.43 -29.56
CA LYS A 222 4.81 -10.01 -29.54
C LYS A 222 3.36 -9.83 -29.11
N SER A 223 2.46 -10.67 -29.62
CA SER A 223 1.04 -10.62 -29.23
C SER A 223 0.83 -11.03 -27.77
N THR A 224 1.62 -11.99 -27.24
CA THR A 224 1.56 -12.35 -25.82
C THR A 224 2.05 -11.22 -24.91
N GLU A 225 3.23 -10.66 -25.22
CA GLU A 225 3.75 -9.50 -24.49
C GLU A 225 2.79 -8.31 -24.53
N ALA A 226 2.10 -8.10 -25.66
CA ALA A 226 1.16 -6.99 -25.82
C ALA A 226 -0.04 -7.11 -24.87
N TYR A 227 -0.69 -8.28 -24.77
CA TYR A 227 -1.82 -8.43 -23.85
C TYR A 227 -1.38 -8.52 -22.38
N GLU A 228 -0.19 -9.05 -22.09
CA GLU A 228 0.38 -9.06 -20.73
C GLU A 228 0.62 -7.65 -20.21
N ARG A 229 1.18 -6.76 -21.05
CA ARG A 229 1.32 -5.33 -20.72
C ARG A 229 -0.02 -4.65 -20.44
N ILE A 230 -1.10 -5.08 -21.09
CA ILE A 230 -2.44 -4.56 -20.79
C ILE A 230 -2.86 -5.02 -19.39
N TYR A 231 -2.63 -6.28 -19.03
CA TYR A 231 -2.92 -6.78 -17.68
C TYR A 231 -2.12 -6.09 -16.58
N GLU A 232 -0.83 -5.84 -16.79
CA GLU A 232 -0.02 -5.06 -15.85
C GLU A 232 -0.58 -3.64 -15.68
N ARG A 233 -1.01 -2.98 -16.76
CA ARG A 233 -1.64 -1.66 -16.68
C ARG A 233 -2.96 -1.69 -15.93
N VAL A 234 -3.78 -2.72 -16.16
CA VAL A 234 -5.03 -2.96 -15.42
C VAL A 234 -4.74 -3.07 -13.93
N ASP A 235 -3.78 -3.90 -13.54
CA ASP A 235 -3.41 -4.07 -12.13
C ASP A 235 -2.92 -2.75 -11.51
N ASN A 236 -2.13 -1.97 -12.24
CA ASN A 236 -1.63 -0.66 -11.79
C ASN A 236 -2.75 0.40 -11.65
N GLU A 237 -3.69 0.46 -12.59
CA GLU A 237 -4.83 1.39 -12.51
C GLU A 237 -5.76 1.01 -11.36
N LEU A 238 -6.06 -0.29 -11.17
CA LEU A 238 -6.87 -0.77 -10.05
C LEU A 238 -6.21 -0.48 -8.69
N ALA A 239 -4.90 -0.65 -8.58
CA ALA A 239 -4.14 -0.25 -7.39
C ALA A 239 -4.17 1.28 -7.17
N THR A 240 -4.11 2.07 -8.25
CA THR A 240 -4.23 3.53 -8.17
C THR A 240 -5.62 3.94 -7.66
N VAL A 241 -6.68 3.30 -8.16
CA VAL A 241 -8.05 3.51 -7.69
C VAL A 241 -8.18 3.21 -6.20
N TYR A 242 -7.57 2.13 -5.70
CA TYR A 242 -7.56 1.82 -4.27
C TYR A 242 -7.00 2.98 -3.42
N VAL A 243 -5.87 3.55 -3.82
CA VAL A 243 -5.27 4.71 -3.12
C VAL A 243 -6.16 5.94 -3.24
N ARG A 244 -6.71 6.23 -4.41
CA ARG A 244 -7.62 7.38 -4.62
C ARG A 244 -8.89 7.26 -3.79
N LEU A 245 -9.45 6.07 -3.63
CA LEU A 245 -10.60 5.83 -2.76
C LEU A 245 -10.29 6.13 -1.28
N LYS A 246 -9.02 6.10 -0.86
CA LYS A 246 -8.59 6.48 0.50
C LYS A 246 -8.18 7.95 0.62
N GLU A 247 -7.43 8.48 -0.33
CA GLU A 247 -6.74 9.78 -0.19
C GLU A 247 -7.43 10.94 -0.97
N ASP A 248 -8.13 10.65 -2.08
CA ASP A 248 -8.70 11.67 -2.98
C ASP A 248 -10.17 11.97 -2.63
N SER A 249 -10.41 13.10 -1.95
CA SER A 249 -11.75 13.55 -1.53
C SER A 249 -12.69 13.85 -2.70
N THR A 250 -12.16 14.32 -3.83
CA THR A 250 -12.96 14.61 -5.02
C THR A 250 -13.44 13.32 -5.66
N TYR A 251 -12.56 12.33 -5.74
CA TYR A 251 -12.87 11.01 -6.28
C TYR A 251 -13.84 10.23 -5.40
N LYS A 252 -13.67 10.28 -4.07
CA LYS A 252 -14.65 9.72 -3.11
C LYS A 252 -16.05 10.29 -3.35
N THR A 253 -16.15 11.62 -3.48
CA THR A 253 -17.43 12.29 -3.72
C THR A 253 -18.07 11.85 -5.06
N GLN A 254 -17.26 11.68 -6.11
CA GLN A 254 -17.73 11.15 -7.40
C GLN A 254 -18.24 9.71 -7.29
N MET A 255 -17.58 8.86 -6.50
CA MET A 255 -17.98 7.47 -6.29
C MET A 255 -19.25 7.35 -5.45
N LEU A 256 -19.40 8.16 -4.41
CA LEU A 256 -20.64 8.25 -3.63
C LEU A 256 -21.82 8.70 -4.48
N LYS A 257 -21.63 9.66 -5.40
CA LYS A 257 -22.67 10.07 -6.36
C LYS A 257 -23.12 8.92 -7.28
N ARG A 258 -22.21 8.00 -7.60
CA ARG A 258 -22.50 6.78 -8.37
C ARG A 258 -23.09 5.64 -7.51
N LYS A 259 -23.35 5.89 -6.22
CA LYS A 259 -23.86 4.90 -5.24
C LYS A 259 -22.94 3.69 -5.07
N VAL A 260 -21.64 3.90 -5.18
CA VAL A 260 -20.63 2.84 -5.01
C VAL A 260 -20.34 2.67 -3.52
N GLN A 261 -20.37 1.43 -3.02
CA GLN A 261 -19.95 1.09 -1.67
C GLN A 261 -18.42 1.12 -1.58
N ILE A 262 -17.86 2.24 -1.12
CA ILE A 262 -16.40 2.47 -1.06
C ILE A 262 -15.68 1.41 -0.20
N PRO A 263 -16.16 1.02 0.99
CA PRO A 263 -15.46 0.04 1.83
C PRO A 263 -15.36 -1.33 1.17
N GLU A 264 -16.46 -1.80 0.58
CA GLU A 264 -16.52 -3.08 -0.15
C GLU A 264 -15.57 -3.06 -1.35
N LEU A 265 -15.64 -2.01 -2.16
CA LEU A 265 -14.77 -1.85 -3.33
C LEU A 265 -13.28 -1.82 -2.94
N ARG A 266 -12.93 -1.17 -1.82
CA ARG A 266 -11.55 -1.17 -1.32
C ARG A 266 -11.09 -2.56 -0.87
N SER A 267 -11.96 -3.36 -0.27
CA SER A 267 -11.65 -4.74 0.09
C SER A 267 -11.34 -5.58 -1.16
N LEU A 268 -12.16 -5.42 -2.22
CA LEU A 268 -11.96 -6.13 -3.49
C LEU A 268 -10.66 -5.72 -4.22
N LEU A 269 -10.27 -4.44 -4.10
CA LEU A 269 -9.08 -3.89 -4.77
C LEU A 269 -7.78 -4.09 -3.99
N ARG A 270 -7.85 -4.43 -2.70
CA ARG A 270 -6.68 -4.60 -1.83
C ARG A 270 -5.61 -5.55 -2.40
N PRO A 271 -5.95 -6.72 -2.97
CA PRO A 271 -4.95 -7.63 -3.55
C PRO A 271 -4.16 -7.06 -4.73
N TYR A 272 -4.70 -6.04 -5.42
CA TYR A 272 -4.02 -5.33 -6.51
C TYR A 272 -3.00 -4.33 -5.96
N TYR A 273 -3.33 -3.68 -4.84
CA TYR A 273 -2.43 -2.76 -4.16
C TYR A 273 -1.28 -3.48 -3.45
N ASP A 274 -1.55 -4.60 -2.76
CA ASP A 274 -0.55 -5.34 -1.98
C ASP A 274 0.59 -5.92 -2.86
N ARG A 275 0.37 -6.07 -4.18
CA ARG A 275 1.40 -6.51 -5.15
C ARG A 275 2.31 -5.36 -5.66
N GLN A 276 2.01 -4.10 -5.34
CA GLN A 276 2.77 -2.96 -5.85
C GLN A 276 4.08 -2.74 -5.07
N PRO A 277 5.11 -2.17 -5.72
CA PRO A 277 6.39 -1.90 -5.07
C PRO A 277 6.27 -0.82 -3.98
N GLU A 278 7.20 -0.85 -3.03
CA GLU A 278 7.35 0.20 -2.01
C GLU A 278 7.47 1.59 -2.68
N GLY A 279 6.76 2.59 -2.14
CA GLY A 279 6.68 3.94 -2.70
C GLY A 279 5.65 4.14 -3.82
N PHE A 280 4.90 3.10 -4.23
CA PHE A 280 3.77 3.27 -5.15
C PHE A 280 2.72 4.24 -4.60
N LYS A 281 2.40 4.15 -3.30
CA LYS A 281 1.46 5.04 -2.61
C LYS A 281 1.88 6.51 -2.74
N ASP A 282 3.15 6.81 -2.49
CA ASP A 282 3.66 8.19 -2.52
C ASP A 282 3.62 8.78 -3.93
N LYS A 283 3.92 7.98 -4.95
CA LYS A 283 3.79 8.39 -6.37
C LYS A 283 2.34 8.71 -6.73
N VAL A 284 1.39 7.90 -6.27
CA VAL A 284 -0.03 8.15 -6.52
C VAL A 284 -0.50 9.40 -5.77
N ILE A 285 -0.07 9.59 -4.51
CA ILE A 285 -0.39 10.79 -3.72
C ILE A 285 0.18 12.04 -4.40
N GLN A 286 1.44 12.01 -4.86
CA GLN A 286 2.04 13.12 -5.60
C GLN A 286 1.24 13.42 -6.88
N SER A 287 0.83 12.39 -7.63
CA SER A 287 -0.03 12.57 -8.80
C SER A 287 -1.40 13.15 -8.46
N ILE A 288 -2.01 12.77 -7.33
CA ILE A 288 -3.26 13.36 -6.84
C ILE A 288 -3.05 14.83 -6.50
N MET A 289 -1.98 15.17 -5.76
CA MET A 289 -1.65 16.55 -5.40
C MET A 289 -1.41 17.41 -6.64
N ASP A 290 -0.62 16.92 -7.58
CA ASP A 290 -0.35 17.62 -8.84
C ASP A 290 -1.64 17.88 -9.63
N ASN A 291 -2.57 16.93 -9.62
CA ASN A 291 -3.83 17.00 -10.36
C ASN A 291 -4.98 17.68 -9.59
N ASP A 292 -4.74 18.16 -8.36
CA ASP A 292 -5.73 18.98 -7.64
C ASP A 292 -6.07 20.22 -8.49
N PRO A 293 -7.35 20.48 -8.82
CA PRO A 293 -7.76 21.63 -9.63
C PRO A 293 -7.27 22.97 -9.08
N ARG A 294 -7.06 23.09 -7.76
CA ARG A 294 -6.48 24.30 -7.16
C ARG A 294 -5.00 24.46 -7.53
N GLN A 295 -4.23 23.37 -7.53
CA GLN A 295 -2.82 23.38 -7.91
C GLN A 295 -2.63 23.47 -9.44
N ALA A 296 -3.52 22.86 -10.23
CA ALA A 296 -3.55 23.00 -11.69
C ALA A 296 -3.70 24.48 -12.11
N ALA A 297 -4.63 25.22 -11.50
CA ALA A 297 -4.79 26.64 -11.77
C ALA A 297 -3.55 27.49 -11.40
N ILE A 298 -2.82 27.11 -10.35
CA ILE A 298 -1.57 27.76 -9.95
C ILE A 298 -0.45 27.44 -10.96
N ARG A 299 -0.36 26.18 -11.43
CA ARG A 299 0.60 25.77 -12.46
C ARG A 299 0.35 26.48 -13.79
N ASP A 300 -0.89 26.60 -14.21
CA ASP A 300 -1.24 27.31 -15.46
C ASP A 300 -0.92 28.80 -15.38
N LYS A 301 -1.20 29.44 -14.23
CA LYS A 301 -0.76 30.82 -13.97
C LYS A 301 0.76 30.95 -14.01
N ARG A 302 1.51 30.01 -13.42
CA ARG A 302 2.97 30.00 -13.40
C ARG A 302 3.57 29.75 -14.79
N LYS A 303 2.99 28.85 -15.58
CA LYS A 303 3.35 28.60 -16.98
C LYS A 303 3.08 29.83 -17.84
N ALA A 304 1.91 30.46 -17.70
CA ALA A 304 1.57 31.69 -18.40
C ALA A 304 2.53 32.84 -18.05
N LEU A 305 2.88 32.98 -16.76
CA LEU A 305 3.86 33.95 -16.30
C LEU A 305 5.25 33.67 -16.88
N LYS A 306 5.71 32.41 -16.88
CA LYS A 306 6.97 32.00 -17.49
C LYS A 306 7.00 32.28 -19.00
N CYS A 307 5.97 31.88 -19.74
CA CYS A 307 5.86 32.17 -21.17
C CYS A 307 5.88 33.69 -21.47
N ARG A 308 5.22 34.50 -20.63
CA ARG A 308 5.22 35.96 -20.76
C ARG A 308 6.59 36.56 -20.48
N VAL A 309 7.28 36.10 -19.44
CA VAL A 309 8.66 36.48 -19.11
C VAL A 309 9.62 36.10 -20.24
N ASP A 310 9.54 34.88 -20.74
CA ASP A 310 10.41 34.40 -21.83
C ASP A 310 10.17 35.14 -23.14
N ALA A 311 8.91 35.47 -23.46
CA ALA A 311 8.57 36.31 -24.62
C ALA A 311 9.19 37.72 -24.52
N ILE A 312 9.15 38.32 -23.33
CA ILE A 312 9.77 39.62 -23.07
C ILE A 312 11.29 39.51 -23.17
N ARG A 313 11.92 38.51 -22.53
CA ARG A 313 13.36 38.26 -22.61
C ARG A 313 13.81 38.09 -24.05
N LYS A 314 13.10 37.28 -24.84
CA LYS A 314 13.37 37.07 -26.27
C LYS A 314 13.27 38.38 -27.07
N TYR A 315 12.30 39.24 -26.76
CA TYR A 315 12.16 40.53 -27.44
C TYR A 315 13.30 41.49 -27.10
N LEU A 316 13.74 41.53 -25.85
CA LEU A 316 14.83 42.38 -25.38
C LEU A 316 16.19 41.94 -25.95
N LEU A 317 16.43 40.63 -26.03
CA LEU A 317 17.68 40.03 -26.51
C LEU A 317 17.77 39.90 -28.04
N ARG A 318 16.76 40.35 -28.79
CA ARG A 318 16.83 40.35 -30.28
C ARG A 318 17.99 41.21 -30.77
N THR A 319 18.86 40.66 -31.59
CA THR A 319 19.97 41.35 -32.25
C THR A 319 19.71 41.61 -33.74
N ASP A 320 18.69 40.99 -34.32
CA ASP A 320 18.34 41.02 -35.75
C ASP A 320 17.64 42.31 -36.20
N LYS A 321 17.14 43.14 -35.28
CA LYS A 321 16.41 44.39 -35.59
C LYS A 321 17.21 45.64 -35.19
N PRO A 322 17.20 46.69 -36.03
CA PRO A 322 17.82 47.96 -35.69
C PRO A 322 17.12 48.64 -34.50
N ASN A 323 17.90 49.35 -33.68
CA ASN A 323 17.44 50.14 -32.53
C ASN A 323 16.76 51.43 -32.96
N THR A 324 15.58 51.32 -33.56
CA THR A 324 14.76 52.49 -33.89
C THR A 324 14.17 53.13 -32.61
N PRO A 325 13.85 54.43 -32.62
CA PRO A 325 13.23 55.10 -31.47
C PRO A 325 11.95 54.41 -30.98
N LYS A 326 11.15 53.87 -31.91
CA LYS A 326 9.93 53.09 -31.59
C LYS A 326 10.28 51.79 -30.86
N ARG A 327 11.34 51.08 -31.28
CA ARG A 327 11.80 49.85 -30.61
C ARG A 327 12.29 50.14 -29.20
N ILE A 328 13.08 51.20 -29.00
CA ILE A 328 13.61 51.60 -27.68
C ILE A 328 12.45 51.93 -26.71
N LYS A 329 11.39 52.61 -27.19
CA LYS A 329 10.18 52.86 -26.40
C LYS A 329 9.52 51.56 -25.95
N THR A 330 9.32 50.61 -26.87
CA THR A 330 8.74 49.29 -26.55
C THR A 330 9.63 48.46 -25.63
N MET A 331 10.96 48.51 -25.77
CA MET A 331 11.88 47.82 -24.84
C MET A 331 11.79 48.40 -23.43
N THR A 332 11.64 49.73 -23.31
CA THR A 332 11.45 50.40 -22.01
C THR A 332 10.14 49.99 -21.35
N GLU A 333 9.05 49.89 -22.12
CA GLU A 333 7.74 49.41 -21.62
C GLU A 333 7.82 47.94 -21.18
N ARG A 334 8.51 47.10 -21.94
CA ARG A 334 8.68 45.66 -21.67
C ARG A 334 9.57 45.38 -20.47
N ILE A 335 10.59 46.19 -20.20
CA ILE A 335 11.41 46.08 -18.98
C ILE A 335 10.62 46.47 -17.75
N LYS A 336 9.79 47.52 -17.80
CA LYS A 336 8.87 47.87 -16.70
C LYS A 336 7.84 46.78 -16.45
N GLU A 337 7.37 46.11 -17.50
CA GLU A 337 6.49 44.93 -17.39
C GLU A 337 7.22 43.75 -16.76
N LEU A 338 8.47 43.50 -17.15
CA LEU A 338 9.33 42.45 -16.57
C LEU A 338 9.59 42.70 -15.08
N GLU A 339 9.86 43.95 -14.69
CA GLU A 339 10.12 44.35 -13.30
C GLU A 339 8.89 44.10 -12.40
N LYS A 340 7.69 44.30 -12.92
CA LYS A 340 6.44 43.96 -12.22
C LYS A 340 6.22 42.45 -12.10
N LEU A 341 6.78 41.64 -13.00
CA LEU A 341 6.54 40.19 -13.06
C LEU A 341 7.56 39.37 -12.26
N ILE A 342 8.84 39.78 -12.23
CA ILE A 342 9.94 39.02 -11.59
C ILE A 342 10.79 39.84 -10.61
N GLY A 343 10.50 41.14 -10.44
CA GLY A 343 11.19 42.01 -9.48
C GLY A 343 12.46 42.69 -10.02
N LYS A 344 12.97 43.67 -9.26
CA LYS A 344 14.08 44.56 -9.67
C LYS A 344 15.42 43.83 -9.81
N ALA A 345 15.72 42.90 -8.92
CA ALA A 345 17.00 42.20 -8.90
C ALA A 345 17.22 41.33 -10.15
N GLU A 346 16.18 40.59 -10.59
CA GLU A 346 16.29 39.74 -11.78
C GLU A 346 16.17 40.50 -13.10
N THR A 347 15.75 41.77 -13.07
CA THR A 347 15.63 42.64 -14.25
C THR A 347 16.88 43.45 -14.57
N GLU A 348 17.80 43.58 -13.62
CA GLU A 348 19.02 44.38 -13.73
C GLU A 348 19.92 44.05 -14.93
N PRO A 349 20.12 42.79 -15.35
CA PRO A 349 20.88 42.48 -16.57
C PRO A 349 20.23 43.05 -17.84
N TYR A 350 18.90 43.15 -17.88
CA TYR A 350 18.16 43.65 -19.04
C TYR A 350 18.15 45.16 -19.14
N TYR A 351 18.34 45.87 -18.03
CA TYR A 351 18.55 47.32 -18.02
C TYR A 351 19.81 47.70 -18.80
N LYS A 352 20.91 46.95 -18.64
CA LYS A 352 22.16 47.14 -19.40
C LYS A 352 21.96 46.98 -20.91
N VAL A 353 21.08 46.05 -21.33
CA VAL A 353 20.72 45.85 -22.74
C VAL A 353 19.94 47.06 -23.30
N LEU A 354 19.05 47.66 -22.50
CA LEU A 354 18.34 48.88 -22.89
C LEU A 354 19.28 50.09 -23.02
N GLU A 355 20.22 50.25 -22.09
CA GLU A 355 21.21 51.33 -22.13
C GLU A 355 22.11 51.23 -23.36
N ALA A 356 22.61 50.03 -23.67
CA ALA A 356 23.35 49.77 -24.90
C ALA A 356 22.53 50.11 -26.16
N ALA A 357 21.23 49.81 -26.16
CA ALA A 357 20.33 50.14 -27.27
C ALA A 357 20.06 51.64 -27.41
N LYS A 358 20.05 52.41 -26.31
CA LYS A 358 19.93 53.87 -26.31
C LYS A 358 21.20 54.57 -26.80
N ASN A 359 22.37 54.01 -26.48
CA ASN A 359 23.67 54.57 -26.84
C ASN A 359 24.04 54.31 -28.32
N ASN A 360 23.39 53.34 -28.97
CA ASN A 360 23.57 53.07 -30.41
C ASN A 360 22.21 53.08 -31.15
N PRO A 361 21.57 54.26 -31.30
CA PRO A 361 20.29 54.38 -31.98
C PRO A 361 20.47 54.32 -33.50
N TYR A 362 19.58 53.59 -34.17
CA TYR A 362 19.58 53.55 -35.63
C TYR A 362 19.11 54.87 -36.22
N VAL A 363 20.00 55.56 -36.95
CA VAL A 363 19.67 56.76 -37.72
C VAL A 363 19.36 56.33 -39.16
N LYS A 364 18.10 56.54 -39.58
CA LYS A 364 17.69 56.26 -40.96
C LYS A 364 18.45 57.19 -41.90
N PRO A 365 19.18 56.70 -42.92
CA PRO A 365 19.85 57.56 -43.87
C PRO A 365 18.82 58.48 -44.54
N LYS A 366 19.06 59.80 -44.51
CA LYS A 366 18.22 60.77 -45.20
C LYS A 366 18.23 60.40 -46.69
N LYS A 367 17.05 60.12 -47.27
CA LYS A 367 16.90 60.04 -48.72
C LYS A 367 17.27 61.42 -49.28
N THR A 368 18.47 61.57 -49.82
CA THR A 368 18.77 62.62 -50.78
C THR A 368 17.82 62.41 -51.95
N LYS A 369 16.85 63.32 -52.11
CA LYS A 369 16.06 63.41 -53.34
C LYS A 369 17.06 63.78 -54.44
N ALA A 370 17.27 62.86 -55.39
CA ALA A 370 17.87 63.18 -56.68
C ALA A 370 16.90 64.06 -57.48
#